data_AF-A0A452Y5M8-F1
#
_entry.id   AF-A0A452Y5M8-F1
#
_cell.length_a   1.000
_cell.length_b   1.000
_cell.length_c   1.000
_cell.angle_alpha   90.00
_cell.angle_beta   90.00
_cell.angle_gamma   90.00
#
_symmetry.space_group_name_H-M   'P 1'
#
loop_
_entity.id
_entity.type
_entity.pdbx_description
1 polymer ?
#
loop_
_entity_poly.entity_id
_entity_poly.type
_entity_poly.pdbx_seq_one_letter_code
_entity_poly.pdbx_strand_id
1 'polypeptide(L)'
;LERTWLSLRLRWLWLARTDTDRAWQGLDLQFTSEERVLFYASTTMAIRDGRTALFWEDRWLGSQSVRELAPMLFQCIPKHRRKSRTVAEAMTG
;
A
#
# COMPACT_ATOMS: atom_id res chain seq x y z
N LEU A 1 -13.28 2.30 23.49
CA LEU A 1 -13.46 3.33 22.44
C LEU A 1 -12.33 3.30 21.41
N GLU A 2 -11.06 3.14 21.82
CA GLU A 2 -9.92 3.11 20.87
C GLU A 2 -9.95 1.93 19.87
N ARG A 3 -10.36 0.73 20.31
CA ARG A 3 -10.38 -0.48 19.46
C ARG A 3 -11.38 -0.39 18.29
N THR A 4 -12.55 0.20 18.54
CA THR A 4 -13.59 0.38 17.51
C THR A 4 -13.14 1.37 16.42
N TRP A 5 -12.45 2.45 16.80
CA TRP A 5 -11.87 3.40 15.86
C TRP A 5 -10.80 2.76 14.95
N LEU A 6 -9.87 2.02 15.54
CA LEU A 6 -8.83 1.28 14.80
C LEU A 6 -9.44 0.34 13.75
N SER A 7 -10.46 -0.44 14.13
CA SER A 7 -11.13 -1.36 13.19
C SER A 7 -11.75 -0.64 11.99
N LEU A 8 -12.32 0.54 12.20
CA LEU A 8 -12.88 1.37 11.13
C LEU A 8 -11.78 1.87 10.21
N ARG A 9 -10.65 2.34 10.77
CA ARG A 9 -9.51 2.81 9.97
C ARG A 9 -8.90 1.72 9.10
N LEU A 10 -8.76 0.50 9.64
CA LEU A 10 -8.31 -0.65 8.85
C LEU A 10 -9.28 -0.97 7.71
N ARG A 11 -10.59 -0.89 7.94
CA ARG A 11 -11.61 -1.07 6.90
C ARG A 11 -11.52 0.01 5.82
N TRP A 12 -11.32 1.27 6.19
CA TRP A 12 -11.10 2.35 5.22
C TRP A 12 -9.83 2.13 4.40
N LEU A 13 -8.75 1.68 5.04
CA LEU A 13 -7.50 1.36 4.35
C LEU A 13 -7.67 0.20 3.35
N TRP A 14 -8.47 -0.81 3.71
CA TRP A 14 -8.87 -1.89 2.79
C TRP A 14 -9.65 -1.36 1.58
N LEU A 15 -10.68 -0.55 1.81
CA LEU A 15 -11.54 -0.02 0.74
C LEU A 15 -10.77 0.94 -0.18
N ALA A 16 -9.87 1.77 0.37
CA ALA A 16 -9.00 2.65 -0.42
C ALA A 16 -8.11 1.88 -1.41
N ARG A 17 -7.79 0.61 -1.12
CA ARG A 17 -7.00 -0.25 -2.01
C ARG A 17 -7.82 -1.09 -2.98
N THR A 18 -9.02 -1.50 -2.57
CA THR A 18 -9.82 -2.47 -3.34
C THR A 18 -10.91 -1.83 -4.18
N ASP A 19 -11.35 -0.62 -3.83
CA ASP A 19 -12.46 0.08 -4.45
C ASP A 19 -11.98 1.42 -5.02
N THR A 20 -11.42 1.36 -6.23
CA THR A 20 -10.85 2.53 -6.93
C THR A 20 -11.89 3.39 -7.65
N ASP A 21 -13.18 3.02 -7.63
CA ASP A 21 -14.26 3.72 -8.34
C ASP A 21 -15.08 4.65 -7.43
N ARG A 22 -14.72 4.74 -6.15
CA ARG A 22 -15.47 5.56 -5.19
C ARG A 22 -15.13 7.03 -5.31
N ALA A 23 -16.16 7.87 -5.15
CA ALA A 23 -16.03 9.34 -5.15
C ALA A 23 -15.02 9.91 -4.12
N TRP A 24 -14.67 9.14 -3.10
CA TRP A 24 -13.72 9.54 -2.05
C TRP A 24 -12.27 9.05 -2.29
N GLN A 25 -11.96 8.43 -3.43
CA GLN A 25 -10.59 8.01 -3.81
C GLN A 25 -9.58 9.15 -3.87
N GLY A 26 -10.03 10.38 -4.11
CA GLY A 26 -9.17 11.58 -4.10
C GLY A 26 -8.96 12.19 -2.72
N LEU A 27 -9.62 11.67 -1.68
CA LEU A 27 -9.43 12.17 -0.33
C LEU A 27 -8.11 11.62 0.21
N ASP A 28 -7.23 12.52 0.62
CA ASP A 28 -5.94 12.16 1.21
C ASP A 28 -6.15 11.55 2.61
N LEU A 29 -6.51 10.27 2.63
CA LEU A 29 -6.68 9.48 3.84
C LEU A 29 -5.28 9.20 4.43
N GLN A 30 -4.88 10.08 5.35
CA GLN A 30 -3.63 9.94 6.08
C GLN A 30 -3.75 8.82 7.12
N PHE A 31 -3.00 7.73 6.94
CA PHE A 31 -2.89 6.62 7.88
C PHE A 31 -1.52 6.61 8.56
N THR A 32 -1.52 6.35 9.87
CA THR A 32 -0.29 6.28 10.67
C THR A 32 0.53 5.04 10.32
N SER A 33 1.81 5.02 10.75
CA SER A 33 2.66 3.84 10.55
C SER A 33 2.13 2.62 11.30
N GLU A 34 1.61 2.80 12.51
CA GLU A 34 1.04 1.72 13.33
C GLU A 34 -0.20 1.09 12.68
N GLU A 35 -1.10 1.93 12.14
CA GLU A 35 -2.29 1.45 11.40
C GLU A 35 -1.90 0.62 10.19
N ARG A 36 -0.85 1.03 9.47
CA ARG A 36 -0.32 0.29 8.31
C ARG A 36 0.31 -1.04 8.74
N VAL A 37 1.10 -1.04 9.81
CA VAL A 37 1.70 -2.26 10.36
C VAL A 37 0.60 -3.25 10.76
N LEU A 38 -0.42 -2.80 11.49
CA LEU A 38 -1.53 -3.63 11.93
C LEU A 38 -2.34 -4.17 10.74
N PHE A 39 -2.62 -3.32 9.75
CA PHE A 39 -3.27 -3.71 8.51
C PHE A 39 -2.51 -4.83 7.81
N TYR A 40 -1.21 -4.67 7.62
CA TYR A 40 -0.40 -5.67 6.93
C TYR A 40 -0.14 -6.94 7.75
N ALA A 41 -0.21 -6.87 9.09
CA ALA A 41 -0.18 -8.06 9.93
C ALA A 41 -1.49 -8.86 9.84
N SER A 42 -2.60 -8.21 9.52
CA SER A 42 -3.95 -8.79 9.51
C SER A 42 -4.46 -9.14 8.11
N THR A 43 -3.72 -8.80 7.06
CA THR A 43 -4.15 -8.97 5.66
C THR A 43 -3.03 -9.55 4.80
N THR A 44 -3.41 -10.33 3.80
CA THR A 44 -2.48 -10.83 2.77
C THR A 44 -2.83 -10.19 1.45
N MET A 45 -1.81 -9.76 0.72
CA MET A 45 -1.96 -9.18 -0.61
C MET A 45 -1.62 -10.22 -1.67
N ALA A 46 -2.54 -10.44 -2.61
CA ALA A 46 -2.28 -11.22 -3.81
C ALA A 46 -2.23 -10.28 -5.01
N ILE A 47 -1.15 -10.35 -5.79
CA ILE A 47 -1.06 -9.60 -7.04
C ILE A 47 -1.72 -10.42 -8.14
N ARG A 48 -2.53 -9.75 -8.96
CA ARG A 48 -3.02 -10.31 -10.22
C ARG A 48 -2.25 -9.71 -11.40
N ASP A 49 -2.72 -8.58 -11.92
CA ASP A 49 -2.14 -7.90 -13.09
C ASP A 49 -1.11 -6.83 -12.71
N GLY A 50 -0.94 -6.54 -11.42
CA GLY A 50 0.05 -5.59 -10.92
C GLY A 50 -0.24 -4.11 -11.25
N ARG A 51 -1.38 -3.78 -11.86
CA ARG A 51 -1.68 -2.42 -12.33
C ARG A 51 -2.09 -1.46 -11.21
N THR A 52 -2.53 -2.01 -10.08
CA THR A 52 -2.95 -1.23 -8.90
C THR A 52 -1.96 -1.33 -7.74
N ALA A 53 -1.06 -2.32 -7.77
CA ALA A 53 -0.06 -2.52 -6.72
C ALA A 53 1.14 -1.59 -6.94
N LEU A 54 1.54 -0.84 -5.92
CA LEU A 54 2.71 0.03 -5.93
C LEU A 54 3.99 -0.78 -5.77
N PHE A 55 4.91 -0.64 -6.72
CA PHE A 55 6.14 -1.43 -6.77
C PHE A 55 7.02 -1.26 -5.52
N TRP A 56 7.11 -0.04 -4.99
CA TRP A 56 8.03 0.26 -3.88
C TRP A 56 7.41 0.07 -2.49
N GLU A 57 6.09 0.22 -2.39
CA GLU A 57 5.38 0.36 -1.11
C GLU A 57 4.57 -0.89 -0.73
N ASP A 58 3.99 -1.57 -1.72
CA ASP A 58 3.09 -2.69 -1.45
C ASP A 58 3.84 -4.00 -1.23
N ARG A 59 3.22 -4.89 -0.43
CA ARG A 59 3.79 -6.19 -0.02
C ARG A 59 3.54 -7.28 -1.06
N TRP A 60 4.05 -7.03 -2.25
CA TRP A 60 3.76 -7.79 -3.44
C TRP A 60 4.76 -8.97 -3.63
N LEU A 61 5.91 -8.94 -2.95
CA LEU A 61 6.93 -10.00 -2.96
C LEU A 61 6.69 -11.00 -1.83
N GLY A 62 5.66 -11.84 -1.95
CA GLY A 62 5.41 -12.92 -0.97
C GLY A 62 5.16 -12.41 0.45
N SER A 63 4.34 -11.36 0.59
CA SER A 63 4.07 -10.62 1.85
C SER A 63 5.16 -9.63 2.29
N GLN A 64 6.17 -9.36 1.44
CA GLN A 64 7.17 -8.33 1.68
C GLN A 64 7.13 -7.25 0.59
N SER A 65 7.56 -6.04 0.94
CA SER A 65 7.71 -4.90 0.03
C SER A 65 9.18 -4.66 -0.31
N VAL A 66 9.45 -3.95 -1.42
CA VAL A 66 10.82 -3.55 -1.78
C VAL A 66 11.41 -2.61 -0.71
N ARG A 67 10.58 -1.76 -0.09
CA ARG A 67 10.96 -0.93 1.06
C ARG A 67 11.55 -1.76 2.21
N GLU A 68 10.94 -2.92 2.51
CA GLU A 68 11.38 -3.80 3.60
C GLU A 68 12.62 -4.60 3.23
N LEU A 69 12.72 -5.06 1.98
CA LEU A 69 13.85 -5.87 1.51
C LEU A 69 15.11 -5.04 1.23
N ALA A 70 14.95 -3.82 0.71
CA ALA A 70 16.05 -2.96 0.26
C ALA A 70 15.85 -1.51 0.73
N PRO A 71 15.93 -1.24 2.05
CA PRO A 71 15.65 0.08 2.61
C PRO A 71 16.61 1.16 2.11
N MET A 72 17.89 0.83 1.88
CA MET A 72 18.88 1.76 1.34
C MET A 72 18.54 2.19 -0.10
N LEU A 73 18.18 1.23 -0.96
CA LEU A 73 17.74 1.52 -2.32
C LEU A 73 16.48 2.37 -2.31
N PHE A 74 15.51 2.02 -1.47
CA PHE A 74 14.25 2.76 -1.33
C PHE A 74 14.51 4.23 -0.99
N GLN A 75 15.45 4.53 -0.10
CA GLN A 75 15.82 5.90 0.28
C GLN A 75 16.37 6.74 -0.89
N CYS A 76 17.03 6.11 -1.87
CA CYS A 76 17.55 6.80 -3.05
C CYS A 76 16.47 7.16 -4.08
N ILE A 77 15.29 6.52 -4.04
CA ILE A 77 14.22 6.76 -5.02
C ILE A 77 13.46 8.06 -4.70
N PRO A 78 13.15 8.95 -5.65
CA PRO A 78 12.32 10.13 -5.37
C PRO A 78 10.91 9.77 -4.87
N LYS A 79 10.36 10.55 -3.92
CA LYS A 79 9.03 10.29 -3.32
C LYS A 79 7.92 10.10 -4.35
N HIS A 80 7.91 10.90 -5.42
CA HIS A 80 6.93 10.78 -6.50
C HIS A 80 6.98 9.39 -7.16
N ARG A 81 8.17 8.90 -7.50
CA ARG A 81 8.37 7.57 -8.11
C ARG A 81 7.96 6.42 -7.19
N ARG A 82 8.12 6.58 -5.88
CA ARG A 82 7.65 5.59 -4.89
C ARG A 82 6.13 5.47 -4.86
N LYS A 83 5.43 6.59 -5.08
CA LYS A 83 3.97 6.69 -4.99
C LYS A 83 3.23 6.45 -6.31
N SER A 84 3.89 6.56 -7.46
CA SER A 84 3.23 6.42 -8.76
C SER A 84 3.54 5.12 -9.49
N ARG A 85 4.73 4.53 -9.30
CA ARG A 85 5.16 3.37 -10.10
C ARG A 85 4.45 2.10 -9.66
N THR A 86 3.74 1.46 -10.58
CA THR A 86 3.03 0.20 -10.33
C THR A 86 3.91 -1.02 -10.60
N VAL A 87 3.53 -2.20 -10.09
CA VAL A 87 4.24 -3.45 -10.35
C VAL A 87 4.19 -3.79 -11.84
N ALA A 88 3.05 -3.60 -12.51
CA ALA A 88 2.91 -3.83 -13.94
C ALA A 88 3.92 -2.99 -14.74
N GLU A 89 3.98 -1.69 -14.48
CA GLU A 89 4.93 -0.77 -15.14
C GLU A 89 6.39 -1.13 -14.88
N ALA A 90 6.70 -1.69 -13.72
CA ALA A 90 8.04 -2.12 -13.37
C ALA A 90 8.45 -3.43 -14.07
N MET A 91 7.50 -4.30 -14.40
CA MET A 91 7.74 -5.59 -15.06
C MET A 91 7.77 -5.47 -16.59
N THR A 92 7.14 -4.43 -17.16
CA THR A 92 7.12 -4.18 -18.61
C THR A 92 8.23 -3.26 -19.10
N GLY A 93 9.01 -2.66 -18.21
CA GLY A 93 9.99 -1.61 -18.52
C GLY A 93 11.42 -1.93 -18.12
#